data_AF-A0A352AJ49-F1
#
_entry.id   AF-A0A352AJ49-F1
#
_cell.length_a   1.000
_cell.length_b   1.000
_cell.length_c   1.000
_cell.angle_alpha   90.00
_cell.angle_beta   90.00
_cell.angle_gamma   90.00
#
_symmetry.space_group_name_H-M   'P 1'
#
loop_
_entity.id
_entity.type
_entity.pdbx_description
1 polymer ?
#
loop_
_entity_poly.entity_id
_entity_poly.type
_entity_poly.pdbx_seq_one_letter_code
_entity_poly.pdbx_strand_id
1 'polypeptide(L)'
;MTDLYTFTYTYGNGDLYSGYGFANSGTFATGQTFSPYANQLGLNGFYTITGVLTNYGSSSDVGLVYVSDYFDGDASGQNYTPLYYSQGLASGYIGLGSELDYISGDITGFDDFGRGFYEADAANVSMYTFYYDYGNGDYYSGYVIGSDLDYIVGATYDSGTYTGPTEIGTDGFYQITGEYSLDASFASSLGDVFVTSYVDGDTSGQTYIPYYYSLGFASGSNYLGSEVDYIFGAGTGYDYFGYDYYEADAAGISLYYFTYDYGNGDQYYGYTFASDIAYQVGSSFDSPY
;
A
#
# COMPACT_ATOMS: atom_id res chain seq x y z
N MET A 1 23.18 45.73 8.16
CA MET A 1 21.74 45.47 8.11
C MET A 1 21.57 44.03 7.65
N THR A 2 20.59 43.34 8.21
CA THR A 2 20.31 41.92 7.93
C THR A 2 18.97 41.85 7.21
N ASP A 3 18.86 40.95 6.24
CA ASP A 3 17.61 40.62 5.57
C ASP A 3 17.27 39.16 5.86
N LEU A 4 15.98 38.86 6.00
CA LEU A 4 15.47 37.49 5.98
C LEU A 4 15.11 37.14 4.54
N TYR A 5 15.48 35.95 4.09
CA TYR A 5 15.09 35.41 2.79
C TYR A 5 14.39 34.07 2.97
N THR A 6 13.42 33.78 2.11
CA THR A 6 12.81 32.45 1.98
C THR A 6 13.30 31.80 0.70
N PHE A 7 13.39 30.48 0.67
CA PHE A 7 13.94 29.76 -0.46
C PHE A 7 13.27 28.39 -0.65
N THR A 8 13.47 27.84 -1.85
CA THR A 8 13.23 26.43 -2.17
C THR A 8 14.49 25.89 -2.84
N TYR A 9 14.96 24.72 -2.43
CA TYR A 9 15.95 23.93 -3.15
C TYR A 9 15.25 22.78 -3.85
N THR A 10 15.59 22.52 -5.11
CA THR A 10 15.06 21.36 -5.86
C THR A 10 16.21 20.45 -6.28
N TYR A 11 16.02 19.13 -6.17
CA TYR A 11 17.03 18.13 -6.53
C TYR A 11 16.97 17.74 -8.02
N GLY A 12 15.79 17.87 -8.63
CA GLY A 12 15.57 17.60 -10.06
C GLY A 12 15.02 16.20 -10.37
N ASN A 13 14.86 15.34 -9.37
CA ASN A 13 14.14 14.06 -9.42
C ASN A 13 12.66 14.20 -9.02
N GLY A 14 12.32 15.22 -8.25
CA GLY A 14 10.97 15.42 -7.69
C GLY A 14 11.07 16.06 -6.31
N ASP A 15 12.17 15.79 -5.61
CA ASP A 15 12.38 16.24 -4.24
C ASP A 15 12.71 17.71 -4.15
N LEU A 16 12.30 18.29 -3.04
CA LEU A 16 12.63 19.65 -2.68
C LEU A 16 12.61 19.87 -1.18
N TYR A 17 13.32 20.91 -0.73
CA TYR A 17 13.10 21.44 0.61
C TYR A 17 12.94 22.95 0.56
N SER A 18 12.18 23.48 1.52
CA SER A 18 11.92 24.90 1.63
C SER A 18 12.17 25.41 3.04
N GLY A 19 12.47 26.70 3.13
CA GLY A 19 12.85 27.29 4.40
C GLY A 19 13.16 28.77 4.31
N TYR A 20 13.84 29.26 5.34
CA TYR A 20 14.28 30.64 5.43
C TYR A 20 15.67 30.75 6.05
N GLY A 21 16.35 31.87 5.79
CA GLY A 21 17.62 32.18 6.41
C GLY A 21 17.88 33.68 6.49
N PHE A 22 19.04 34.03 7.01
CA PHE A 22 19.44 35.43 7.21
C PHE A 22 20.75 35.73 6.48
N ALA A 23 20.80 36.86 5.80
CA ALA A 23 21.98 37.31 5.06
C ALA A 23 22.23 38.82 5.26
N ASN A 24 23.41 39.28 4.88
CA ASN A 24 23.67 40.72 4.82
C ASN A 24 22.70 41.37 3.81
N SER A 25 22.25 42.59 4.11
CA SER A 25 21.28 43.25 3.23
C SER A 25 21.79 43.39 1.80
N GLY A 26 20.92 43.06 0.84
CA GLY A 26 21.25 43.06 -0.58
C GLY A 26 22.02 41.84 -1.10
N THR A 27 22.23 40.79 -0.27
CA THR A 27 22.83 39.53 -0.75
C THR A 27 21.95 38.79 -1.75
N PHE A 28 20.63 38.77 -1.53
CA PHE A 28 19.68 38.04 -2.37
C PHE A 28 18.57 38.94 -2.92
N ALA A 29 17.98 38.51 -4.04
CA ALA A 29 16.78 39.10 -4.63
C ALA A 29 15.71 38.03 -4.87
N THR A 30 14.44 38.37 -4.71
CA THR A 30 13.32 37.45 -5.04
C THR A 30 13.37 37.03 -6.51
N GLY A 31 13.17 35.73 -6.76
CA GLY A 31 13.27 35.11 -8.08
C GLY A 31 14.70 34.78 -8.50
N GLN A 32 15.72 35.10 -7.69
CA GLN A 32 17.08 34.70 -7.96
C GLN A 32 17.23 33.18 -7.86
N THR A 33 17.86 32.59 -8.87
CA THR A 33 18.18 31.16 -8.90
C THR A 33 19.67 30.92 -8.99
N PHE A 34 20.18 29.89 -8.33
CA PHE A 34 21.57 29.47 -8.46
C PHE A 34 21.75 27.99 -8.12
N SER A 35 22.65 27.34 -8.84
CA SER A 35 22.98 25.93 -8.65
C SER A 35 24.31 25.82 -7.90
N PRO A 36 24.35 25.16 -6.72
CA PRO A 36 25.59 24.98 -5.98
C PRO A 36 26.52 24.03 -6.75
N TYR A 37 26.09 22.79 -7.04
CA TYR A 37 26.81 21.73 -7.79
C TYR A 37 25.81 20.63 -8.23
N ALA A 38 26.28 19.56 -8.87
CA ALA A 38 25.49 18.34 -9.08
C ALA A 38 25.32 17.56 -7.75
N ASN A 39 24.15 16.95 -7.54
CA ASN A 39 23.77 16.21 -6.32
C ASN A 39 24.22 14.74 -6.36
N GLN A 40 23.84 13.94 -5.35
CA GLN A 40 24.21 12.52 -5.24
C GLN A 40 23.76 11.65 -6.42
N LEU A 41 22.67 12.02 -7.08
CA LEU A 41 22.14 11.38 -8.29
C LEU A 41 22.81 11.88 -9.59
N GLY A 42 23.72 12.85 -9.49
CA GLY A 42 24.33 13.52 -10.65
C GLY A 42 23.39 14.52 -11.35
N LEU A 43 22.27 14.87 -10.73
CA LEU A 43 21.34 15.89 -11.19
C LEU A 43 21.77 17.28 -10.73
N ASN A 44 21.43 18.31 -11.49
CA ASN A 44 21.76 19.69 -11.13
C ASN A 44 20.66 20.29 -10.26
N GLY A 45 20.84 20.23 -8.94
CA GLY A 45 19.93 20.92 -8.03
C GLY A 45 20.16 22.43 -8.01
N PHE A 46 19.14 23.19 -7.60
CA PHE A 46 19.23 24.65 -7.53
C PHE A 46 18.34 25.26 -6.44
N TYR A 47 18.83 26.36 -5.88
CA TYR A 47 18.06 27.25 -5.02
C TYR A 47 17.27 28.24 -5.85
N THR A 48 16.07 28.54 -5.39
CA THR A 48 15.25 29.68 -5.82
C THR A 48 14.90 30.51 -4.59
N ILE A 49 15.26 31.79 -4.59
CA ILE A 49 14.84 32.73 -3.55
C ILE A 49 13.38 33.11 -3.79
N THR A 50 12.49 32.71 -2.89
CA THR A 50 11.04 32.90 -3.02
C THR A 50 10.55 34.20 -2.40
N GLY A 51 11.34 34.82 -1.54
CA GLY A 51 10.98 36.05 -0.82
C GLY A 51 12.17 36.69 -0.13
N VAL A 52 12.13 38.02 0.04
CA VAL A 52 13.12 38.79 0.79
C VAL A 52 12.40 39.84 1.63
N LEU A 53 12.67 39.86 2.93
CA LEU A 53 12.21 40.86 3.87
C LEU A 53 13.42 41.67 4.37
N THR A 54 13.49 42.93 3.92
CA THR A 54 14.63 43.80 4.21
C THR A 54 14.61 44.32 5.64
N ASN A 55 15.79 44.53 6.24
CA ASN A 55 15.94 45.06 7.60
C ASN A 55 15.26 44.18 8.66
N TYR A 56 15.41 42.88 8.55
CA TYR A 56 14.82 41.89 9.45
C TYR A 56 15.92 41.00 10.05
N GLY A 57 15.84 40.79 11.37
CA GLY A 57 16.83 40.03 12.14
C GLY A 57 17.99 40.87 12.67
N SER A 58 18.91 40.20 13.37
CA SER A 58 20.12 40.73 13.97
C SER A 58 21.35 40.38 13.13
N SER A 59 22.47 41.09 13.34
CA SER A 59 23.75 40.71 12.74
C SER A 59 24.26 39.34 13.21
N SER A 60 23.81 38.88 14.38
CA SER A 60 24.11 37.54 14.91
C SER A 60 23.45 36.41 14.12
N ASP A 61 22.39 36.72 13.38
CA ASP A 61 21.58 35.71 12.70
C ASP A 61 22.14 35.40 11.31
N VAL A 62 22.99 36.28 10.77
CA VAL A 62 23.56 36.16 9.43
C VAL A 62 24.27 34.81 9.28
N GLY A 63 23.86 34.05 8.26
CA GLY A 63 24.37 32.70 7.97
C GLY A 63 23.49 31.58 8.50
N LEU A 64 22.58 31.85 9.46
CA LEU A 64 21.62 30.84 9.91
C LEU A 64 20.63 30.52 8.80
N VAL A 65 20.39 29.22 8.62
CA VAL A 65 19.39 28.68 7.70
C VAL A 65 18.53 27.66 8.44
N TYR A 66 17.21 27.79 8.28
CA TYR A 66 16.20 26.91 8.83
C TYR A 66 15.45 26.28 7.66
N VAL A 67 15.47 24.96 7.56
CA VAL A 67 14.64 24.23 6.61
C VAL A 67 13.35 23.84 7.31
N SER A 68 12.20 24.33 6.84
CA SER A 68 10.92 24.12 7.51
C SER A 68 10.12 22.94 6.98
N ASP A 69 10.44 22.49 5.76
CA ASP A 69 9.65 21.50 5.04
C ASP A 69 10.54 20.77 4.02
N TYR A 70 10.37 19.46 3.94
CA TYR A 70 10.99 18.59 2.93
C TYR A 70 9.90 17.81 2.21
N PHE A 71 9.90 17.81 0.89
CA PHE A 71 8.99 17.04 0.07
C PHE A 71 9.79 15.95 -0.64
N ASP A 72 9.50 14.70 -0.27
CA ASP A 72 9.98 13.49 -0.93
C ASP A 72 9.01 13.23 -2.10
N GLY A 73 9.44 13.58 -3.30
CA GLY A 73 8.59 13.60 -4.49
C GLY A 73 8.78 12.41 -5.40
N ASP A 74 9.93 11.73 -5.35
CA ASP A 74 10.23 10.60 -6.23
C ASP A 74 10.05 9.23 -5.54
N ALA A 75 10.02 9.17 -4.21
CA ALA A 75 9.61 7.99 -3.46
C ALA A 75 8.17 8.12 -2.93
N SER A 76 7.95 8.83 -1.81
CA SER A 76 6.67 8.77 -1.08
C SER A 76 5.61 9.77 -1.54
N GLY A 77 6.00 10.85 -2.22
CA GLY A 77 5.09 11.95 -2.57
C GLY A 77 4.57 12.74 -1.36
N GLN A 78 5.26 12.67 -0.21
CA GLN A 78 4.82 13.25 1.06
C GLN A 78 5.67 14.44 1.52
N ASN A 79 5.08 15.27 2.41
CA ASN A 79 5.80 16.36 3.07
C ASN A 79 6.20 15.94 4.49
N TYR A 80 7.43 16.26 4.86
CA TYR A 80 8.04 15.98 6.15
C TYR A 80 8.44 17.28 6.83
N THR A 81 8.24 17.32 8.15
CA THR A 81 8.83 18.37 8.99
C THR A 81 10.25 17.94 9.37
N PRO A 82 11.30 18.68 8.98
CA PRO A 82 12.67 18.33 9.31
C PRO A 82 12.95 18.32 10.82
N LEU A 83 13.86 17.45 11.25
CA LEU A 83 14.17 17.20 12.65
C LEU A 83 14.62 18.48 13.37
N TYR A 84 15.58 19.23 12.81
CA TYR A 84 16.08 20.43 13.48
C TYR A 84 15.03 21.53 13.55
N TYR A 85 14.18 21.66 12.54
CA TYR A 85 13.06 22.60 12.58
C TYR A 85 12.06 22.26 13.68
N SER A 86 11.70 20.98 13.83
CA SER A 86 10.83 20.52 14.93
C SER A 86 11.39 20.86 16.33
N GLN A 87 12.72 21.02 16.44
CA GLN A 87 13.44 21.38 17.67
C GLN A 87 13.72 22.90 17.78
N GLY A 88 13.35 23.70 16.77
CA GLY A 88 13.66 25.13 16.72
C GLY A 88 15.15 25.44 16.46
N LEU A 89 15.88 24.50 15.87
CA LEU A 89 17.31 24.62 15.55
C LEU A 89 17.52 24.97 14.08
N ALA A 90 18.65 25.62 13.79
CA ALA A 90 19.07 25.91 12.41
C ALA A 90 19.72 24.68 11.79
N SER A 91 19.37 24.39 10.53
CA SER A 91 19.96 23.33 9.72
C SER A 91 21.30 23.75 9.12
N GLY A 92 21.56 25.06 8.96
CA GLY A 92 22.81 25.61 8.43
C GLY A 92 23.28 26.87 9.17
N TYR A 93 24.58 27.18 9.10
CA TYR A 93 25.23 28.24 9.89
C TYR A 93 26.11 29.20 9.08
N ILE A 94 26.33 28.95 7.79
CA ILE A 94 27.17 29.81 6.93
C ILE A 94 26.47 30.22 5.63
N GLY A 95 25.13 30.20 5.62
CA GLY A 95 24.28 30.54 4.48
C GLY A 95 23.89 29.34 3.62
N LEU A 96 23.28 29.64 2.47
CA LEU A 96 22.74 28.63 1.56
C LEU A 96 23.80 27.61 1.10
N GLY A 97 23.46 26.32 1.14
CA GLY A 97 24.37 25.20 0.85
C GLY A 97 25.07 24.62 2.06
N SER A 98 24.83 25.16 3.27
CA SER A 98 25.36 24.62 4.52
C SER A 98 24.37 23.79 5.33
N GLU A 99 23.13 23.71 4.86
CA GLU A 99 22.04 22.99 5.53
C GLU A 99 22.35 21.50 5.55
N LEU A 100 22.27 20.87 6.71
CA LEU A 100 22.16 19.42 6.83
C LEU A 100 21.08 19.17 7.87
N ASP A 101 20.10 18.35 7.53
CA ASP A 101 18.99 18.03 8.40
C ASP A 101 18.54 16.58 8.16
N TYR A 102 17.52 16.16 8.87
CA TYR A 102 17.01 14.80 8.81
C TYR A 102 15.49 14.79 8.68
N ILE A 103 14.96 13.88 7.88
CA ILE A 103 13.57 13.46 7.96
C ILE A 103 13.50 12.10 8.66
N SER A 104 12.30 11.71 9.11
CA SER A 104 12.09 10.40 9.71
C SER A 104 10.93 9.68 9.03
N GLY A 105 11.20 8.49 8.49
CA GLY A 105 10.16 7.54 8.11
C GLY A 105 9.90 6.53 9.22
N ASP A 106 8.68 6.00 9.30
CA ASP A 106 8.33 4.96 10.28
C ASP A 106 9.15 3.67 10.09
N ILE A 107 9.61 3.41 8.86
CA ILE A 107 10.35 2.20 8.48
C ILE A 107 11.86 2.47 8.32
N THR A 108 12.24 3.53 7.60
CA THR A 108 13.65 3.85 7.30
C THR A 108 14.38 4.51 8.48
N GLY A 109 13.66 5.04 9.46
CA GLY A 109 14.24 5.80 10.56
C GLY A 109 14.70 7.19 10.10
N PHE A 110 15.79 7.71 10.67
CA PHE A 110 16.33 9.01 10.26
C PHE A 110 17.16 8.90 8.99
N ASP A 111 16.83 9.74 8.02
CA ASP A 111 17.56 9.88 6.76
C ASP A 111 17.96 11.33 6.53
N ASP A 112 19.18 11.55 6.04
CA ASP A 112 19.81 12.87 5.97
C ASP A 112 19.63 13.55 4.62
N PHE A 113 19.37 14.85 4.64
CA PHE A 113 19.26 15.65 3.43
C PHE A 113 19.96 17.01 3.58
N GLY A 114 20.30 17.62 2.45
CA GLY A 114 20.82 18.99 2.34
C GLY A 114 22.19 19.09 1.68
N ARG A 115 22.87 20.22 1.94
CA ARG A 115 24.17 20.62 1.38
C ARG A 115 24.21 20.69 -0.15
N GLY A 116 23.03 20.76 -0.75
CA GLY A 116 22.85 20.61 -2.20
C GLY A 116 23.35 19.27 -2.75
N PHE A 117 23.44 18.22 -1.92
CA PHE A 117 23.98 16.92 -2.32
C PHE A 117 23.12 15.75 -1.85
N TYR A 118 22.85 15.65 -0.55
CA TYR A 118 22.11 14.54 0.07
C TYR A 118 20.62 14.74 -0.11
N GLU A 119 19.91 13.76 -0.63
CA GLU A 119 18.45 13.64 -0.58
C GLU A 119 18.08 12.47 0.33
N ALA A 120 16.87 12.51 0.86
CA ALA A 120 16.36 11.54 1.80
C ALA A 120 15.07 10.90 1.28
N ASP A 121 14.97 9.58 1.47
CA ASP A 121 13.83 8.75 1.09
C ASP A 121 13.18 8.17 2.35
N ALA A 122 12.01 8.67 2.70
CA ALA A 122 11.30 8.20 3.89
C ALA A 122 10.18 7.23 3.50
N ALA A 123 10.18 6.07 4.15
CA ALA A 123 9.13 5.08 4.02
C ALA A 123 8.30 5.03 5.31
N ASN A 124 6.99 5.15 5.18
CA ASN A 124 6.02 5.05 6.26
C ASN A 124 5.21 3.75 6.16
N VAL A 125 4.51 3.39 7.23
CA VAL A 125 3.66 2.21 7.22
C VAL A 125 2.30 2.55 6.60
N SER A 126 1.88 1.76 5.62
CA SER A 126 0.57 1.84 4.97
C SER A 126 -0.15 0.50 5.00
N MET A 127 -1.48 0.55 5.00
CA MET A 127 -2.35 -0.59 4.75
C MET A 127 -2.97 -0.45 3.36
N TYR A 128 -2.84 -1.48 2.54
CA TYR A 128 -3.45 -1.54 1.22
C TYR A 128 -4.57 -2.56 1.19
N THR A 129 -5.76 -2.15 0.78
CA THR A 129 -6.86 -3.09 0.53
C THR A 129 -6.73 -3.66 -0.87
N PHE A 130 -7.03 -4.94 -1.05
CA PHE A 130 -6.90 -5.61 -2.33
C PHE A 130 -8.10 -6.52 -2.63
N TYR A 131 -8.23 -6.85 -3.92
CA TYR A 131 -9.12 -7.86 -4.47
C TYR A 131 -8.27 -8.81 -5.31
N TYR A 132 -8.47 -10.12 -5.19
CA TYR A 132 -7.78 -11.13 -5.99
C TYR A 132 -8.79 -11.98 -6.75
N ASP A 133 -8.64 -12.10 -8.07
CA ASP A 133 -9.55 -12.84 -8.96
C ASP A 133 -8.88 -14.11 -9.49
N TYR A 134 -9.54 -15.28 -9.33
CA TYR A 134 -9.08 -16.53 -9.96
C TYR A 134 -9.51 -16.64 -11.43
N GLY A 135 -10.48 -15.85 -11.90
CA GLY A 135 -10.91 -15.82 -13.31
C GLY A 135 -11.99 -16.85 -13.69
N ASN A 136 -12.48 -17.67 -12.76
CA ASN A 136 -13.64 -18.57 -12.91
C ASN A 136 -14.91 -18.06 -12.20
N GLY A 137 -14.80 -17.02 -11.37
CA GLY A 137 -15.87 -16.55 -10.50
C GLY A 137 -15.47 -16.53 -9.04
N ASP A 138 -14.42 -17.27 -8.69
CA ASP A 138 -13.84 -17.27 -7.35
C ASP A 138 -12.94 -16.06 -7.16
N TYR A 139 -13.03 -15.47 -5.97
CA TYR A 139 -12.20 -14.33 -5.60
C TYR A 139 -12.11 -14.17 -4.09
N TYR A 140 -11.07 -13.49 -3.62
CA TYR A 140 -11.00 -13.05 -2.22
C TYR A 140 -10.58 -11.59 -2.11
N SER A 141 -10.89 -10.99 -0.98
CA SER A 141 -10.47 -9.62 -0.68
C SER A 141 -9.95 -9.47 0.73
N GLY A 142 -9.04 -8.53 0.90
CA GLY A 142 -8.28 -8.40 2.12
C GLY A 142 -7.49 -7.12 2.20
N TYR A 143 -6.52 -7.10 3.11
CA TYR A 143 -5.53 -6.05 3.17
C TYR A 143 -4.14 -6.60 3.48
N VAL A 144 -3.12 -5.87 3.03
CA VAL A 144 -1.71 -6.09 3.35
C VAL A 144 -1.14 -4.87 4.05
N ILE A 145 -0.29 -5.09 5.05
CA ILE A 145 0.49 -4.04 5.70
C ILE A 145 1.85 -3.95 5.01
N GLY A 146 2.21 -2.79 4.49
CA GLY A 146 3.44 -2.56 3.75
C GLY A 146 3.99 -1.14 3.97
N SER A 147 5.03 -0.80 3.22
CA SER A 147 5.45 0.59 3.05
C SER A 147 4.48 1.33 2.13
N ASP A 148 4.32 2.63 2.36
CA ASP A 148 3.70 3.59 1.43
C ASP A 148 4.30 3.61 0.00
N LEU A 149 5.41 2.88 -0.22
CA LEU A 149 6.10 2.73 -1.50
C LEU A 149 5.79 1.41 -2.22
N ASP A 150 5.17 0.43 -1.55
CA ASP A 150 5.07 -0.95 -2.06
C ASP A 150 4.02 -1.10 -3.18
N TYR A 151 2.91 -0.37 -3.08
CA TYR A 151 1.74 -0.57 -3.93
C TYR A 151 1.10 0.75 -4.39
N ILE A 152 0.49 0.71 -5.58
CA ILE A 152 -0.23 1.84 -6.18
C ILE A 152 -1.72 1.51 -6.26
N VAL A 153 -2.58 2.39 -5.73
CA VAL A 153 -4.04 2.21 -5.81
C VAL A 153 -4.52 2.18 -7.27
N GLY A 154 -5.32 1.18 -7.60
CA GLY A 154 -5.87 0.93 -8.93
C GLY A 154 -4.96 0.12 -9.85
N ALA A 155 -3.70 -0.11 -9.47
CA ALA A 155 -2.81 -1.01 -10.22
C ALA A 155 -3.15 -2.48 -9.94
N THR A 156 -2.75 -3.32 -10.89
CA THR A 156 -2.84 -4.77 -10.79
C THR A 156 -1.44 -5.37 -10.64
N TYR A 157 -1.33 -6.39 -9.82
CA TYR A 157 -0.09 -7.11 -9.53
C TYR A 157 -0.32 -8.61 -9.68
N ASP A 158 0.71 -9.29 -10.15
CA ASP A 158 0.82 -10.75 -10.14
C ASP A 158 1.79 -11.14 -9.02
N SER A 159 1.68 -12.35 -8.48
CA SER A 159 2.57 -12.83 -7.44
C SER A 159 4.02 -12.85 -7.91
N GLY A 160 4.90 -12.23 -7.14
CA GLY A 160 6.35 -12.34 -7.40
C GLY A 160 6.92 -13.73 -7.04
N THR A 161 6.17 -14.54 -6.27
CA THR A 161 6.64 -15.82 -5.70
C THR A 161 6.23 -17.01 -6.56
N TYR A 162 5.04 -16.95 -7.17
CA TYR A 162 4.54 -17.94 -8.10
C TYR A 162 4.30 -17.23 -9.43
N THR A 163 4.88 -17.78 -10.49
CA THR A 163 4.68 -17.28 -11.86
C THR A 163 4.16 -18.47 -12.66
N GLY A 164 2.85 -18.59 -12.73
CA GLY A 164 2.21 -19.74 -13.35
C GLY A 164 0.71 -19.71 -13.18
N PRO A 165 -0.01 -20.44 -14.03
CA PRO A 165 -1.45 -20.47 -13.93
C PRO A 165 -1.88 -21.10 -12.60
N THR A 166 -3.04 -20.65 -12.12
CA THR A 166 -3.82 -21.22 -11.03
C THR A 166 -4.15 -22.70 -11.30
N GLU A 167 -4.72 -23.39 -10.31
CA GLU A 167 -5.17 -24.79 -10.45
C GLU A 167 -6.07 -25.03 -11.68
N ILE A 168 -6.79 -24.00 -12.13
CA ILE A 168 -7.72 -24.05 -13.26
C ILE A 168 -7.14 -23.55 -14.59
N GLY A 169 -5.85 -23.18 -14.64
CA GLY A 169 -5.20 -22.76 -15.88
C GLY A 169 -5.33 -21.28 -16.24
N THR A 170 -5.87 -20.45 -15.34
CA THR A 170 -5.97 -18.98 -15.48
C THR A 170 -4.81 -18.29 -14.75
N ASP A 171 -4.54 -17.03 -15.07
CA ASP A 171 -3.53 -16.22 -14.38
C ASP A 171 -4.27 -15.31 -13.39
N GLY A 172 -4.05 -15.51 -12.10
CA GLY A 172 -4.69 -14.69 -11.08
C GLY A 172 -4.06 -13.31 -11.01
N PHE A 173 -4.75 -12.34 -10.41
CA PHE A 173 -4.14 -11.03 -10.17
C PHE A 173 -4.76 -10.33 -8.97
N TYR A 174 -3.91 -9.59 -8.26
CA TYR A 174 -4.30 -8.64 -7.23
C TYR A 174 -4.64 -7.31 -7.89
N GLN A 175 -5.76 -6.70 -7.50
CA GLN A 175 -6.05 -5.30 -7.74
C GLN A 175 -6.01 -4.55 -6.41
N ILE A 176 -5.19 -3.50 -6.34
CA ILE A 176 -5.14 -2.62 -5.17
C ILE A 176 -6.34 -1.67 -5.24
N THR A 177 -7.17 -1.68 -4.20
CA THR A 177 -8.45 -0.97 -4.18
C THR A 177 -8.43 0.27 -3.28
N GLY A 178 -7.44 0.39 -2.40
CA GLY A 178 -7.32 1.53 -1.49
C GLY A 178 -6.02 1.49 -0.70
N GLU A 179 -5.68 2.63 -0.10
CA GLU A 179 -4.51 2.84 0.75
C GLU A 179 -4.93 3.66 1.97
N TYR A 180 -4.39 3.30 3.13
CA TYR A 180 -4.59 4.01 4.39
C TYR A 180 -3.26 4.13 5.12
N SER A 181 -2.83 5.35 5.41
CA SER A 181 -1.65 5.59 6.24
C SER A 181 -1.86 5.05 7.65
N LEU A 182 -0.86 4.33 8.14
CA LEU A 182 -0.78 3.84 9.51
C LEU A 182 0.34 4.57 10.26
N ASP A 183 0.46 4.33 11.55
CA ASP A 183 1.58 4.82 12.35
C ASP A 183 2.63 3.74 12.58
N ALA A 184 3.82 4.15 13.05
CA ALA A 184 4.96 3.29 13.33
C ALA A 184 4.68 2.08 14.25
N SER A 185 3.58 2.04 15.01
CA SER A 185 3.25 0.88 15.84
C SER A 185 2.93 -0.37 15.02
N PHE A 186 2.62 -0.21 13.73
CA PHE A 186 2.37 -1.30 12.79
C PHE A 186 3.63 -1.77 12.05
N ALA A 187 4.80 -1.18 12.31
CA ALA A 187 6.05 -1.56 11.61
C ALA A 187 6.42 -3.04 11.82
N SER A 188 6.04 -3.65 12.94
CA SER A 188 6.26 -5.09 13.18
C SER A 188 5.34 -6.02 12.39
N SER A 189 4.32 -5.47 11.73
CA SER A 189 3.35 -6.19 10.91
C SER A 189 3.60 -6.03 9.41
N LEU A 190 4.70 -5.38 9.01
CA LEU A 190 5.07 -5.29 7.59
C LEU A 190 5.13 -6.67 6.94
N GLY A 191 4.45 -6.81 5.81
CA GLY A 191 4.28 -8.06 5.07
C GLY A 191 3.10 -8.92 5.51
N ASP A 192 2.42 -8.61 6.62
CA ASP A 192 1.23 -9.36 7.04
C ASP A 192 0.08 -9.14 6.04
N VAL A 193 -0.53 -10.24 5.59
CA VAL A 193 -1.68 -10.26 4.68
C VAL A 193 -2.88 -10.86 5.40
N PHE A 194 -4.00 -10.15 5.42
CA PHE A 194 -5.25 -10.61 6.00
C PHE A 194 -6.29 -10.78 4.91
N VAL A 195 -6.73 -12.01 4.68
CA VAL A 195 -7.87 -12.27 3.79
C VAL A 195 -9.15 -12.18 4.60
N THR A 196 -10.00 -11.21 4.28
CA THR A 196 -11.19 -10.88 5.10
C THR A 196 -12.47 -11.52 4.58
N SER A 197 -12.50 -11.88 3.30
CA SER A 197 -13.61 -12.57 2.67
C SER A 197 -13.12 -13.42 1.51
N TYR A 198 -13.78 -14.54 1.28
CA TYR A 198 -13.63 -15.39 0.11
C TYR A 198 -15.01 -15.60 -0.52
N VAL A 199 -15.10 -15.52 -1.84
CA VAL A 199 -16.30 -15.84 -2.60
C VAL A 199 -15.98 -17.03 -3.47
N ASP A 200 -16.69 -18.12 -3.19
CA ASP A 200 -16.78 -19.31 -4.04
C ASP A 200 -17.93 -19.03 -5.00
N GLY A 201 -17.60 -18.55 -6.19
CA GLY A 201 -18.53 -18.10 -7.20
C GLY A 201 -18.92 -19.18 -8.19
N ASP A 202 -18.04 -20.15 -8.45
CA ASP A 202 -18.25 -21.17 -9.47
C ASP A 202 -18.85 -22.49 -8.93
N THR A 203 -18.69 -22.77 -7.64
CA THR A 203 -19.26 -23.93 -6.95
C THR A 203 -20.54 -23.56 -6.19
N SER A 204 -20.47 -22.74 -5.13
CA SER A 204 -21.61 -22.48 -4.23
C SER A 204 -22.29 -21.11 -4.38
N GLY A 205 -21.61 -20.14 -5.00
CA GLY A 205 -22.05 -18.74 -5.08
C GLY A 205 -22.11 -18.03 -3.72
N GLN A 206 -21.44 -18.56 -2.69
CA GLN A 206 -21.48 -18.06 -1.32
C GLN A 206 -20.25 -17.23 -0.97
N THR A 207 -20.41 -16.39 0.06
CA THR A 207 -19.31 -15.66 0.68
C THR A 207 -18.97 -16.26 2.04
N TYR A 208 -17.69 -16.52 2.26
CA TYR A 208 -17.12 -17.10 3.46
C TYR A 208 -16.22 -16.10 4.18
N ILE A 209 -16.17 -16.22 5.51
CA ILE A 209 -15.15 -15.58 6.35
C ILE A 209 -14.00 -16.60 6.47
N PRO A 210 -12.78 -16.25 6.02
CA PRO A 210 -11.64 -17.16 6.13
C PRO A 210 -11.28 -17.51 7.58
N TYR A 211 -10.75 -18.71 7.77
CA TYR A 211 -10.47 -19.28 9.08
C TYR A 211 -9.48 -18.43 9.89
N TYR A 212 -8.34 -18.04 9.34
CA TYR A 212 -7.37 -17.26 10.10
C TYR A 212 -7.89 -15.87 10.45
N TYR A 213 -8.62 -15.23 9.55
CA TYR A 213 -9.26 -13.95 9.85
C TYR A 213 -10.30 -14.07 10.99
N SER A 214 -11.07 -15.16 11.03
CA SER A 214 -12.02 -15.42 12.13
C SER A 214 -11.35 -15.55 13.51
N LEU A 215 -10.05 -15.86 13.53
CA LEU A 215 -9.23 -15.94 14.73
C LEU A 215 -8.41 -14.66 15.00
N GLY A 216 -8.47 -13.68 14.10
CA GLY A 216 -7.66 -12.46 14.16
C GLY A 216 -6.20 -12.67 13.77
N PHE A 217 -5.90 -13.69 12.96
CA PHE A 217 -4.56 -13.96 12.44
C PHE A 217 -4.42 -13.57 10.98
N ALA A 218 -3.19 -13.25 10.58
CA ALA A 218 -2.83 -13.03 9.18
C ALA A 218 -2.84 -14.37 8.43
N SER A 219 -3.29 -14.35 7.18
CA SER A 219 -3.26 -15.47 6.23
C SER A 219 -1.87 -15.61 5.58
N GLY A 220 -1.09 -14.53 5.52
CA GLY A 220 0.28 -14.50 4.99
C GLY A 220 1.17 -13.52 5.77
N SER A 221 2.48 -13.61 5.60
CA SER A 221 3.46 -12.77 6.33
C SER A 221 4.64 -12.32 5.46
N ASN A 222 4.52 -12.40 4.14
CA ASN A 222 5.55 -11.98 3.20
C ASN A 222 4.92 -11.32 1.98
N TYR A 223 4.07 -10.32 2.23
CA TYR A 223 3.37 -9.51 1.22
C TYR A 223 2.41 -10.35 0.37
N LEU A 224 1.72 -9.70 -0.59
CA LEU A 224 0.74 -10.36 -1.45
C LEU A 224 1.36 -11.56 -2.20
N GLY A 225 0.60 -12.65 -2.29
CA GLY A 225 1.05 -13.94 -2.85
C GLY A 225 1.58 -14.90 -1.79
N SER A 226 1.76 -14.46 -0.54
CA SER A 226 2.19 -15.31 0.58
C SER A 226 1.05 -15.93 1.36
N GLU A 227 -0.17 -15.43 1.18
CA GLU A 227 -1.34 -15.84 1.92
C GLU A 227 -1.80 -17.26 1.58
N VAL A 228 -2.17 -17.97 2.63
CA VAL A 228 -2.87 -19.26 2.59
C VAL A 228 -3.91 -19.26 3.70
N ASP A 229 -5.13 -19.70 3.40
CA ASP A 229 -6.20 -19.75 4.39
C ASP A 229 -7.20 -20.87 4.04
N TYR A 230 -8.26 -20.97 4.82
CA TYR A 230 -9.29 -21.98 4.67
C TYR A 230 -10.68 -21.37 4.74
N ILE A 231 -11.61 -21.90 3.96
CA ILE A 231 -13.05 -21.71 4.13
C ILE A 231 -13.68 -22.99 4.67
N PHE A 232 -14.85 -22.87 5.30
CA PHE A 232 -15.57 -24.02 5.85
C PHE A 232 -16.93 -24.20 5.18
N GLY A 233 -17.07 -25.27 4.39
CA GLY A 233 -18.34 -25.73 3.83
C GLY A 233 -19.03 -26.73 4.77
N ALA A 234 -20.34 -26.59 4.99
CA ALA A 234 -21.09 -27.52 5.83
C ALA A 234 -21.11 -28.96 5.29
N GLY A 235 -20.98 -29.12 3.97
CA GLY A 235 -20.92 -30.41 3.28
C GLY A 235 -19.49 -30.90 2.99
N THR A 236 -18.50 -30.02 2.87
CA THR A 236 -17.13 -30.36 2.45
C THR A 236 -16.09 -30.26 3.58
N GLY A 237 -16.39 -29.55 4.67
CA GLY A 237 -15.43 -29.30 5.75
C GLY A 237 -14.52 -28.12 5.44
N TYR A 238 -13.30 -28.13 5.95
CA TYR A 238 -12.31 -27.10 5.63
C TYR A 238 -11.68 -27.38 4.26
N ASP A 239 -11.66 -26.36 3.43
CA ASP A 239 -10.97 -26.35 2.15
C ASP A 239 -10.02 -25.16 2.06
N TYR A 240 -8.89 -25.33 1.42
CA TYR A 240 -7.75 -24.40 1.47
C TYR A 240 -7.61 -23.61 0.18
N PHE A 241 -7.19 -22.36 0.27
CA PHE A 241 -6.91 -21.50 -0.90
C PHE A 241 -5.67 -20.63 -0.66
N GLY A 242 -5.14 -20.02 -1.72
CA GLY A 242 -4.04 -19.07 -1.68
C GLY A 242 -2.80 -19.51 -2.48
N TYR A 243 -1.64 -18.94 -2.14
CA TYR A 243 -0.38 -19.07 -2.89
C TYR A 243 -0.48 -18.74 -4.38
N ASP A 244 -1.42 -17.86 -4.75
CA ASP A 244 -1.64 -17.48 -6.15
C ASP A 244 -1.96 -18.70 -7.04
N TYR A 245 -2.40 -19.82 -6.44
CA TYR A 245 -2.54 -21.09 -7.15
C TYR A 245 -3.80 -21.86 -6.74
N TYR A 246 -4.00 -22.07 -5.44
CA TYR A 246 -5.07 -22.92 -4.91
C TYR A 246 -6.35 -22.11 -4.73
N GLU A 247 -7.46 -22.62 -5.24
CA GLU A 247 -8.80 -22.16 -4.90
C GLU A 247 -9.48 -23.16 -3.95
N ALA A 248 -10.59 -22.74 -3.35
CA ALA A 248 -11.37 -23.58 -2.44
C ALA A 248 -12.83 -23.70 -2.89
N ASP A 249 -13.33 -24.95 -2.89
CA ASP A 249 -14.68 -25.32 -3.29
C ASP A 249 -15.51 -25.72 -2.05
N ALA A 250 -16.32 -24.81 -1.53
CA ALA A 250 -17.11 -25.06 -0.33
C ALA A 250 -18.58 -25.28 -0.65
N ALA A 251 -19.08 -26.50 -0.43
CA ALA A 251 -20.49 -26.79 -0.58
C ALA A 251 -21.25 -26.76 0.75
N GLY A 252 -22.45 -26.20 0.74
CA GLY A 252 -23.42 -26.25 1.82
C GLY A 252 -24.26 -27.52 1.79
N ILE A 253 -25.34 -27.52 2.57
CA ILE A 253 -26.35 -28.58 2.59
C ILE A 253 -27.71 -27.96 2.27
N SER A 254 -28.36 -28.47 1.24
CA SER A 254 -29.70 -28.04 0.82
C SER A 254 -30.74 -29.15 0.97
N LEU A 255 -31.99 -28.73 1.20
CA LEU A 255 -33.16 -29.59 1.17
C LEU A 255 -33.76 -29.55 -0.25
N TYR A 256 -33.81 -30.72 -0.89
CA TYR A 256 -34.37 -30.87 -2.22
C TYR A 256 -35.69 -31.63 -2.15
N TYR A 257 -36.71 -31.09 -2.79
CA TYR A 257 -37.97 -31.79 -3.04
C TYR A 257 -37.95 -32.39 -4.43
N PHE A 258 -38.39 -33.63 -4.57
CA PHE A 258 -38.40 -34.32 -5.85
C PHE A 258 -39.72 -35.06 -6.10
N THR A 259 -39.97 -35.32 -7.38
CA THR A 259 -41.01 -36.25 -7.85
C THR A 259 -40.31 -37.37 -8.60
N TYR A 260 -40.65 -38.62 -8.29
CA TYR A 260 -40.20 -39.78 -9.04
C TYR A 260 -41.37 -40.34 -9.83
N ASP A 261 -41.19 -40.52 -11.14
CA ASP A 261 -42.18 -41.05 -12.07
C ASP A 261 -41.74 -42.45 -12.53
N TYR A 262 -42.63 -43.45 -12.40
CA TYR A 262 -42.36 -44.83 -12.80
C TYR A 262 -42.50 -45.06 -14.33
N GLY A 263 -42.87 -44.04 -15.10
CA GLY A 263 -43.07 -44.09 -16.54
C GLY A 263 -44.38 -44.77 -16.98
N ASN A 264 -45.19 -45.22 -16.03
CA ASN A 264 -46.50 -45.86 -16.24
C ASN A 264 -47.67 -44.99 -15.74
N GLY A 265 -47.39 -43.74 -15.32
CA GLY A 265 -48.36 -42.83 -14.72
C GLY A 265 -48.44 -42.88 -13.20
N ASP A 266 -47.73 -43.81 -12.55
CA ASP A 266 -47.54 -43.80 -11.10
C ASP A 266 -46.39 -42.87 -10.72
N GLN A 267 -46.52 -42.18 -9.59
CA GLN A 267 -45.49 -41.27 -9.08
C GLN A 267 -45.47 -41.23 -7.55
N TYR A 268 -44.32 -40.91 -6.97
CA TYR A 268 -44.21 -40.53 -5.56
C TYR A 268 -43.42 -39.23 -5.37
N TYR A 269 -43.68 -38.56 -4.25
CA TYR A 269 -43.02 -37.31 -3.87
C TYR A 269 -42.14 -37.56 -2.65
N GLY A 270 -40.99 -36.90 -2.61
CA GLY A 270 -40.07 -37.03 -1.50
C GLY A 270 -39.23 -35.78 -1.31
N TYR A 271 -38.37 -35.85 -0.30
CA TYR A 271 -37.31 -34.88 -0.11
C TYR A 271 -36.02 -35.59 0.30
N THR A 272 -34.89 -34.93 0.07
CA THR A 272 -33.58 -35.36 0.55
C THR A 272 -32.74 -34.17 0.99
N PHE A 273 -31.80 -34.40 1.91
CA PHE A 273 -30.72 -33.47 2.20
C PHE A 273 -29.51 -33.91 1.40
N ALA A 274 -28.92 -33.00 0.65
CA ALA A 274 -27.70 -33.26 -0.10
C ALA A 274 -26.87 -31.99 -0.16
N SER A 275 -25.65 -32.10 -0.70
CA SER A 275 -24.85 -30.93 -1.04
C SER A 275 -25.67 -29.95 -1.88
N ASP A 276 -25.53 -28.64 -1.65
CA ASP A 276 -26.26 -27.61 -2.38
C ASP A 276 -25.86 -27.47 -3.86
N ILE A 277 -24.81 -28.19 -4.26
CA ILE A 277 -24.40 -28.38 -5.66
C ILE A 277 -24.81 -29.75 -6.24
N ALA A 278 -25.43 -30.63 -5.44
CA ALA A 278 -25.74 -32.00 -5.86
C ALA A 278 -26.85 -32.09 -6.91
N TYR A 279 -27.83 -31.18 -6.87
CA TYR A 279 -29.00 -31.21 -7.76
C TYR A 279 -29.38 -29.81 -8.24
N GLN A 280 -29.70 -29.67 -9.53
CA GLN A 280 -30.27 -28.43 -10.07
C GLN A 280 -31.80 -28.48 -10.03
N VAL A 281 -32.47 -27.49 -9.43
CA VAL A 281 -33.95 -27.46 -9.39
C VAL A 281 -34.53 -27.46 -10.81
N GLY A 282 -35.47 -28.37 -11.06
CA GLY A 282 -36.14 -28.52 -12.36
C GLY A 282 -35.43 -29.45 -13.36
N SER A 283 -34.26 -29.96 -13.01
CA SER A 283 -33.61 -31.03 -13.78
C SER A 283 -34.21 -32.40 -13.44
N SER A 284 -34.05 -33.35 -14.36
CA SER A 284 -34.47 -34.75 -14.19
C SER A 284 -33.23 -35.62 -14.28
N PHE A 285 -33.09 -36.56 -13.35
CA PHE A 285 -31.99 -37.52 -13.35
C PHE A 285 -32.57 -38.93 -13.28
N ASP A 286 -32.02 -39.83 -14.07
CA ASP A 286 -32.25 -41.26 -13.93
C ASP A 286 -31.04 -41.87 -13.22
N SER A 287 -31.28 -42.67 -12.19
CA SER A 287 -30.18 -43.28 -11.42
C SER A 287 -29.56 -44.39 -12.27
N PRO A 288 -28.27 -44.31 -12.63
CA PRO A 288 -27.59 -45.43 -13.27
C PRO A 288 -27.37 -46.49 -12.20
N TYR A 289 -28.25 -47.48 -12.12
CA TYR A 289 -27.84 -48.77 -11.57
C TYR A 289 -26.85 -49.44 -12.53
#